data_AF-A0A1G8SFN5-F1
#
_entry.id   AF-A0A1G8SFN5-F1
#
_cell.length_a   1.000
_cell.length_b   1.000
_cell.length_c   1.000
_cell.angle_alpha   90.00
_cell.angle_beta   90.00
_cell.angle_gamma   90.00
#
_symmetry.space_group_name_H-M   'P 1'
#
loop_
_entity.id
_entity.type
_entity.pdbx_description
1 polymer ?
#
loop_
_entity_poly.entity_id
_entity_poly.type
_entity_poly.pdbx_seq_one_letter_code
_entity_poly.pdbx_strand_id
1 'polypeptide(L)'
;MLKPSQILASEWAVLSLDKVMAVLPGIYAQQPERLQKAIEGLHFFDAFLGVTDAPDDHLFTSRALLEFRGFLAAEVDLPAADALKIVWAVGDWLLTGGLISEQDVQFALSQDETCAMRLYQEASPLPERINYYSERFEIRGGSFVIDLSYLDSTLSESSQQFLRDRFVDYLKDKDAYQARTDVELIYSLLMGYVAKWPARELSATLSKKETVIFLEEIKAETDRQMFFAGLTHAEAKENRKFVMNVVRHFFMRSGIFATVSKV
;
A
#
# COMPACT_ATOMS: atom_id res chain seq x y z
N MET A 1 3.44 -6.77 4.97
CA MET A 1 4.29 -5.57 5.09
C MET A 1 3.70 -4.46 4.23
N LEU A 2 3.69 -3.23 4.73
CA LEU A 2 3.30 -2.01 4.05
C LEU A 2 4.30 -1.66 2.95
N LYS A 3 3.81 -1.25 1.78
CA LYS A 3 4.69 -0.66 0.76
C LYS A 3 4.94 0.83 1.06
N PRO A 4 6.14 1.35 0.73
CA PRO A 4 6.44 2.79 0.81
C PRO A 4 5.35 3.70 0.26
N SER A 5 4.81 3.38 -0.92
CA SER A 5 3.76 4.16 -1.57
C SER A 5 2.47 4.23 -0.77
N GLN A 6 2.15 3.23 0.06
CA GLN A 6 0.94 3.24 0.90
C GLN A 6 1.06 4.22 2.06
N ILE A 7 2.26 4.35 2.63
CA ILE A 7 2.56 5.36 3.65
C ILE A 7 2.52 6.76 3.03
N LEU A 8 3.18 6.95 1.90
CA LEU A 8 3.24 8.25 1.21
C LEU A 8 1.89 8.71 0.65
N ALA A 9 0.98 7.78 0.34
CA ALA A 9 -0.37 8.05 -0.12
C ALA A 9 -1.36 8.40 1.02
N SER A 10 -0.94 8.27 2.28
CA SER A 10 -1.80 8.50 3.44
C SER A 10 -2.10 9.98 3.68
N GLU A 11 -3.36 10.27 3.99
CA GLU A 11 -3.80 11.58 4.50
C GLU A 11 -3.80 11.64 6.04
N TRP A 12 -3.55 10.50 6.71
CA TRP A 12 -3.38 10.48 8.15
C TRP A 12 -2.15 11.27 8.51
N ALA A 13 -2.30 12.24 9.41
CA ALA A 13 -1.17 12.99 9.93
C ALA A 13 -1.29 13.19 11.45
N VAL A 14 -0.25 12.78 12.19
CA VAL A 14 -0.11 13.10 13.63
C VAL A 14 0.59 14.46 13.75
N LEU A 15 1.65 14.64 12.98
CA LEU A 15 2.34 15.90 12.80
C LEU A 15 1.51 16.82 11.89
N SER A 16 1.55 18.13 12.17
CA SER A 16 1.04 19.12 11.21
C SER A 16 2.00 19.23 10.02
N LEU A 17 1.98 18.23 9.12
CA LEU A 17 2.93 18.12 8.00
C LEU A 17 2.96 19.39 7.14
N ASP A 18 1.81 20.04 6.90
CA ASP A 18 1.76 21.33 6.19
C ASP A 18 2.63 22.42 6.84
N LYS A 19 2.62 22.48 8.18
CA LYS A 19 3.44 23.45 8.92
C LYS A 19 4.91 23.08 8.86
N VAL A 20 5.24 21.80 8.97
CA VAL A 20 6.62 21.31 8.88
C VAL A 20 7.17 21.56 7.47
N MET A 21 6.41 21.20 6.43
CA MET A 21 6.72 21.42 5.02
C MET A 21 6.87 22.90 4.66
N ALA A 22 6.17 23.81 5.33
CA ALA A 22 6.36 25.25 5.14
C ALA A 22 7.71 25.76 5.69
N VAL A 23 8.27 25.10 6.70
CA VAL A 23 9.52 25.53 7.39
C VAL A 23 10.75 24.85 6.81
N LEU A 24 10.66 23.58 6.39
CA LEU A 24 11.78 22.80 5.86
C LEU A 24 12.57 23.48 4.73
N PRO A 25 11.94 24.16 3.74
CA PRO A 25 12.67 24.85 2.69
C PRO A 25 13.57 25.97 3.22
N GLY A 26 13.21 26.61 4.34
CA GLY A 26 14.05 27.60 5.01
C GLY A 26 15.27 26.96 5.69
N ILE A 27 15.10 25.76 6.25
CA ILE A 27 16.17 24.99 6.90
C ILE A 27 17.18 24.46 5.87
N TYR A 28 16.67 23.94 4.75
CA TYR A 28 17.47 23.27 3.71
C TYR A 28 17.58 24.07 2.41
N ALA A 29 17.54 25.41 2.48
CA ALA A 29 17.41 26.30 1.33
C ALA A 29 18.43 26.08 0.19
N GLN A 30 19.61 25.57 0.51
CA GLN A 30 20.68 25.29 -0.46
C GLN A 30 20.93 23.79 -0.68
N GLN A 31 20.06 22.93 -0.16
CA GLN A 31 20.27 21.48 -0.08
C GLN A 31 18.99 20.74 -0.52
N PRO A 32 18.57 20.88 -1.80
CA PRO A 32 17.30 20.34 -2.30
C PRO A 32 17.20 18.81 -2.15
N GLU A 33 18.31 18.10 -2.26
CA GLU A 33 18.34 16.65 -2.04
C GLU A 33 18.10 16.26 -0.57
N ARG A 34 18.63 17.04 0.39
CA ARG A 34 18.36 16.82 1.82
C ARG A 34 16.95 17.21 2.18
N LEU A 35 16.42 18.29 1.59
CA LEU A 35 15.02 18.67 1.73
C LEU A 35 14.09 17.54 1.30
N GLN A 36 14.30 16.96 0.11
CA GLN A 36 13.46 15.88 -0.39
C GLN A 36 13.50 14.64 0.53
N LYS A 37 14.70 14.26 0.99
CA LYS A 37 14.87 13.13 1.91
C LYS A 37 14.24 13.39 3.27
N ALA A 38 14.31 14.62 3.78
CA ALA A 38 13.67 15.01 5.02
C ALA A 38 12.14 14.94 4.91
N ILE A 39 11.58 15.43 3.80
CA ILE A 39 10.14 15.34 3.52
C ILE A 39 9.70 13.87 3.49
N GLU A 40 10.37 13.04 2.70
CA GLU A 40 10.06 11.61 2.62
C GLU A 40 10.16 10.94 3.99
N GLY A 41 11.26 11.14 4.72
CA GLY A 41 11.45 10.54 6.02
C GLY A 41 10.42 10.98 7.06
N LEU A 42 9.96 12.23 6.98
CA LEU A 42 8.90 12.73 7.85
C LEU A 42 7.56 12.04 7.63
N HIS A 43 7.20 11.67 6.40
CA HIS A 43 5.98 10.88 6.16
C HIS A 43 6.07 9.50 6.82
N PHE A 44 7.23 8.84 6.75
CA PHE A 44 7.43 7.57 7.43
C PHE A 44 7.43 7.71 8.94
N PHE A 45 8.06 8.76 9.46
CA PHE A 45 8.09 9.03 10.89
C PHE A 45 6.70 9.33 11.44
N ASP A 46 5.93 10.15 10.73
CA ASP A 46 4.54 10.47 11.07
C ASP A 46 3.64 9.23 11.05
N ALA A 47 3.85 8.32 10.08
CA ALA A 47 3.15 7.03 10.07
C ALA A 47 3.51 6.15 11.27
N PHE A 48 4.80 6.09 11.65
CA PHE A 48 5.24 5.44 12.88
C PHE A 48 4.52 6.02 14.11
N LEU A 49 4.46 7.35 14.25
CA LEU A 49 3.76 8.00 15.37
C LEU A 49 2.28 7.64 15.39
N GLY A 50 1.63 7.60 14.23
CA GLY A 50 0.23 7.21 14.11
C GLY A 50 -0.03 5.75 14.45
N VAL A 51 0.93 4.87 14.20
CA VAL A 51 0.83 3.43 14.50
C VAL A 51 1.08 3.16 15.99
N THR A 52 2.01 3.85 16.64
CA THR A 52 2.36 3.60 18.05
C THR A 52 1.60 4.48 19.04
N ASP A 53 0.87 5.50 18.57
CA ASP A 53 0.21 6.51 19.42
C ASP A 53 1.19 7.08 20.47
N ALA A 54 2.42 7.37 20.02
CA ALA A 54 3.51 7.73 20.93
C ALA A 54 3.23 9.10 21.59
N PRO A 55 3.46 9.23 22.91
CA PRO A 55 3.24 10.49 23.60
C PRO A 55 4.28 11.55 23.21
N ASP A 56 3.89 12.83 23.23
CA ASP A 56 4.70 13.96 22.74
C ASP A 56 6.11 14.05 23.37
N ASP A 57 6.25 13.63 24.63
CA ASP A 57 7.52 13.66 25.37
C ASP A 57 8.49 12.55 24.95
N HIS A 58 8.00 11.48 24.32
CA HIS A 58 8.81 10.38 23.81
C HIS A 58 9.35 10.63 22.40
N LEU A 59 8.66 11.46 21.61
CA LEU A 59 8.92 11.70 20.18
C LEU A 59 10.34 12.16 19.86
N PHE A 60 10.97 12.87 20.79
CA PHE A 60 12.27 13.53 20.62
C PHE A 60 13.37 12.82 21.41
N THR A 61 13.36 11.49 21.41
CA THR A 61 14.35 10.67 22.12
C THR A 61 15.15 9.79 21.16
N SER A 62 16.37 9.44 21.55
CA SER A 62 17.16 8.40 20.86
C SER A 62 16.43 7.06 20.78
N ARG A 63 15.60 6.77 21.79
CA ARG A 63 14.74 5.59 21.82
C ARG A 63 13.67 5.64 20.72
N ALA A 64 12.98 6.77 20.53
CA ALA A 64 11.99 6.90 19.45
C ALA A 64 12.59 6.75 18.05
N LEU A 65 13.82 7.24 17.81
CA LEU A 65 14.52 7.01 16.54
C LEU A 65 14.85 5.52 16.31
N LEU A 66 15.19 4.81 17.38
CA LEU A 66 15.50 3.38 17.32
C LEU A 66 14.23 2.54 17.12
N GLU A 67 13.12 2.90 17.76
CA GLU A 67 11.80 2.31 17.54
C GLU A 67 11.29 2.60 16.13
N PHE A 68 11.48 3.82 15.63
CA PHE A 68 11.16 4.17 14.24
C PHE A 68 11.93 3.30 13.25
N ARG A 69 13.23 3.07 13.48
CA ARG A 69 14.00 2.12 12.68
C ARG A 69 13.40 0.71 12.75
N GLY A 70 12.95 0.29 13.93
CA GLY A 70 12.26 -0.99 14.12
C GLY A 70 10.96 -1.08 13.32
N PHE A 71 10.17 -0.01 13.27
CA PHE A 71 8.96 0.11 12.43
C PHE A 71 9.29 -0.07 10.95
N LEU A 72 10.32 0.63 10.45
CA LEU A 72 10.74 0.51 9.05
C LEU A 72 11.16 -0.92 8.70
N ALA A 73 11.80 -1.64 9.62
CA ALA A 73 12.23 -3.02 9.40
C ALA A 73 11.09 -4.04 9.54
N ALA A 74 10.18 -3.83 10.49
CA ALA A 74 9.11 -4.76 10.81
C ALA A 74 7.91 -4.62 9.88
N GLU A 75 7.50 -3.39 9.59
CA GLU A 75 6.25 -3.13 8.88
C GLU A 75 6.45 -2.72 7.43
N VAL A 76 7.55 -2.03 7.10
CA VAL A 76 7.72 -1.41 5.79
C VAL A 76 8.62 -2.25 4.90
N ASP A 77 8.18 -2.55 3.68
CA ASP A 77 8.95 -3.32 2.70
C ASP A 77 10.03 -2.44 2.05
N LEU A 78 11.08 -2.14 2.82
CA LEU A 78 12.22 -1.32 2.41
C LEU A 78 13.55 -2.09 2.57
N PRO A 79 14.51 -1.92 1.65
CA PRO A 79 15.87 -2.38 1.87
C PRO A 79 16.48 -1.71 3.10
N ALA A 80 17.20 -2.47 3.93
CA ALA A 80 17.81 -1.96 5.17
C ALA A 80 18.69 -0.71 4.96
N ALA A 81 19.42 -0.64 3.85
CA ALA A 81 20.24 0.52 3.51
C ALA A 81 19.41 1.78 3.25
N ASP A 82 18.19 1.65 2.71
CA ASP A 82 17.28 2.77 2.48
C ASP A 82 16.55 3.17 3.77
N ALA A 83 16.18 2.19 4.61
CA ALA A 83 15.65 2.45 5.95
C ALA A 83 16.64 3.29 6.79
N LEU A 84 17.93 2.98 6.78
CA LEU A 84 18.94 3.76 7.50
C LEU A 84 19.07 5.21 6.99
N LYS A 85 18.92 5.43 5.67
CA LYS A 85 18.92 6.79 5.10
C LYS A 85 17.70 7.58 5.56
N ILE A 86 16.54 6.94 5.66
CA ILE A 86 15.31 7.53 6.15
C ILE A 86 15.45 7.90 7.64
N VAL A 87 15.96 6.99 8.48
CA VAL A 87 16.23 7.26 9.91
C VAL A 87 17.20 8.42 10.05
N TRP A 88 18.27 8.46 9.25
CA TRP A 88 19.20 9.57 9.24
C TRP A 88 18.53 10.89 8.83
N ALA A 89 17.68 10.90 7.80
CA ALA A 89 17.01 12.11 7.34
C ALA A 89 16.08 12.71 8.41
N VAL A 90 15.38 11.87 9.17
CA VAL A 90 14.56 12.28 10.32
C VAL A 90 15.45 12.79 11.46
N GLY A 91 16.50 12.05 11.79
CA GLY A 91 17.47 12.45 12.82
C GLY A 91 18.15 13.79 12.50
N ASP A 92 18.51 14.01 11.23
CA ASP A 92 19.11 15.25 10.72
C ASP A 92 18.18 16.46 10.88
N TRP A 93 16.89 16.27 10.59
CA TRP A 93 15.88 17.29 10.82
C TRP A 93 15.71 17.62 12.32
N LEU A 94 15.59 16.60 13.17
CA LEU A 94 15.47 16.77 14.62
C LEU A 94 16.72 17.44 15.22
N LEU A 95 17.91 17.06 14.75
CA LEU A 95 19.19 17.65 15.13
C LEU A 95 19.25 19.12 14.74
N THR A 96 18.85 19.45 13.51
CA THR A 96 18.82 20.84 13.02
C THR A 96 17.83 21.71 13.80
N GLY A 97 16.73 21.10 14.29
CA GLY A 97 15.78 21.75 15.20
C GLY A 97 16.25 21.86 16.65
N GLY A 98 17.41 21.29 17.01
CA GLY A 98 17.92 21.26 18.38
C GLY A 98 17.13 20.37 19.33
N LEU A 99 16.34 19.43 18.80
CA LEU A 99 15.46 18.55 19.57
C LEU A 99 16.20 17.30 20.09
N ILE A 100 17.25 16.88 19.40
CA ILE A 100 18.12 15.76 19.77
C ILE A 100 19.59 16.13 19.52
N SER A 101 20.51 15.33 20.06
CA SER A 101 21.94 15.45 19.80
C SER A 101 22.40 14.54 18.66
N GLU A 102 23.59 14.83 18.11
CA GLU A 102 24.21 13.95 17.10
C GLU A 102 24.47 12.55 17.66
N GLN A 103 24.79 12.45 18.96
CA GLN A 103 25.02 11.18 19.64
C GLN A 103 23.75 10.31 19.67
N ASP A 104 22.57 10.92 19.79
CA ASP A 104 21.30 10.22 19.76
C ASP A 104 21.03 9.55 18.41
N VAL A 105 21.34 10.27 17.32
CA VAL A 105 21.19 9.74 15.96
C VAL A 105 22.19 8.62 15.70
N GLN A 106 23.45 8.83 16.06
CA GLN A 106 24.50 7.82 15.91
C GLN A 106 24.19 6.57 16.72
N PHE A 107 23.69 6.73 17.94
CA PHE A 107 23.26 5.61 18.78
C PHE A 107 22.18 4.77 18.09
N ALA A 108 21.11 5.39 17.58
CA ALA A 108 20.02 4.68 16.90
C ALA A 108 20.49 3.96 15.62
N LEU A 109 21.40 4.58 14.85
CA LEU A 109 21.98 3.97 13.65
C LEU A 109 22.95 2.83 13.96
N SER A 110 23.67 2.88 15.09
CA SER A 110 24.68 1.88 15.45
C SER A 110 24.09 0.60 16.04
N GLN A 111 22.85 0.62 16.51
CA GLN A 111 22.22 -0.57 17.10
C GLN A 111 21.99 -1.68 16.05
N ASP A 112 21.86 -2.91 16.51
CA ASP A 112 21.43 -4.00 15.65
C ASP A 112 19.94 -3.90 15.29
N GLU A 113 19.57 -4.44 14.12
CA GLU A 113 18.19 -4.38 13.62
C GLU A 113 17.22 -5.17 14.50
N THR A 114 17.67 -6.29 15.08
CA THR A 114 16.85 -7.12 15.97
C THR A 114 16.45 -6.35 17.23
N CYS A 115 17.35 -5.55 17.80
CA CYS A 115 17.11 -4.68 18.93
C CYS A 115 16.11 -3.57 18.56
N ALA A 116 16.28 -2.96 17.39
CA ALA A 116 15.35 -1.95 16.88
C ALA A 116 13.92 -2.52 16.73
N MET A 117 13.78 -3.68 16.08
CA MET A 117 12.50 -4.37 15.92
C MET A 117 11.87 -4.73 17.26
N ARG A 118 12.65 -5.25 18.21
CA ARG A 118 12.14 -5.58 19.55
C ARG A 118 11.57 -4.35 20.25
N LEU A 119 12.31 -3.23 20.23
CA LEU A 119 11.85 -1.99 20.87
C LEU A 119 10.60 -1.44 20.20
N TYR A 120 10.50 -1.52 18.87
CA TYR A 120 9.26 -1.19 18.16
C TYR A 120 8.07 -2.05 18.63
N GLN A 121 8.27 -3.35 18.83
CA GLN A 121 7.21 -4.22 19.36
C GLN A 121 6.82 -3.86 20.81
N GLU A 122 7.79 -3.45 21.64
CA GLU A 122 7.52 -2.93 22.99
C GLU A 122 6.70 -1.63 22.98
N ALA A 123 6.85 -0.81 21.93
CA ALA A 123 6.02 0.39 21.71
C ALA A 123 4.55 0.06 21.40
N SER A 124 4.17 -1.23 21.35
CA SER A 124 2.80 -1.72 21.25
C SER A 124 2.04 -1.14 20.04
N PRO A 125 2.50 -1.40 18.80
CA PRO A 125 1.88 -0.86 17.61
C PRO A 125 0.42 -1.29 17.47
N LEU A 126 -0.42 -0.36 17.04
CA LEU A 126 -1.87 -0.55 16.90
C LEU A 126 -2.20 -1.25 15.56
N PRO A 127 -2.71 -2.50 15.56
CA PRO A 127 -2.98 -3.23 14.32
C PRO A 127 -3.97 -2.54 13.39
N GLU A 128 -4.99 -1.88 13.94
CA GLU A 128 -5.98 -1.13 13.18
C GLU A 128 -5.37 0.06 12.41
N ARG A 129 -4.29 0.66 12.94
CA ARG A 129 -3.56 1.73 12.26
C ARG A 129 -2.69 1.19 11.14
N ILE A 130 -2.07 0.04 11.34
CA ILE A 130 -1.34 -0.66 10.27
C ILE A 130 -2.29 -1.02 9.13
N ASN A 131 -3.49 -1.54 9.45
CA ASN A 131 -4.51 -1.88 8.46
C ASN A 131 -4.95 -0.66 7.65
N TYR A 132 -5.14 0.50 8.31
CA TYR A 132 -5.46 1.76 7.63
C TYR A 132 -4.45 2.13 6.53
N TYR A 133 -3.15 1.95 6.77
CA TYR A 133 -2.15 2.16 5.72
C TYR A 133 -2.22 1.08 4.65
N SER A 134 -2.42 -0.18 5.03
CA SER A 134 -2.46 -1.31 4.09
C SER A 134 -3.59 -1.25 3.06
N GLU A 135 -4.64 -0.49 3.33
CA GLU A 135 -5.82 -0.28 2.47
C GLU A 135 -5.65 0.89 1.49
N ARG A 136 -4.58 1.68 1.61
CA ARG A 136 -4.33 2.84 0.74
C ARG A 136 -3.39 2.51 -0.39
N PHE A 137 -3.77 2.93 -1.58
CA PHE A 137 -3.03 2.71 -2.82
C PHE A 137 -2.83 4.04 -3.53
N GLU A 138 -1.61 4.26 -4.03
CA GLU A 138 -1.29 5.42 -4.84
C GLU A 138 -2.01 5.33 -6.20
N ILE A 139 -2.55 6.46 -6.65
CA ILE A 139 -3.19 6.64 -7.96
C ILE A 139 -2.68 7.91 -8.62
N ARG A 140 -3.01 8.11 -9.89
CA ARG A 140 -2.68 9.34 -10.61
C ARG A 140 -3.40 10.52 -9.97
N GLY A 141 -2.63 11.36 -9.28
CA GLY A 141 -3.10 12.59 -8.67
C GLY A 141 -3.68 12.44 -7.26
N GLY A 142 -3.39 11.33 -6.55
CA GLY A 142 -3.80 11.18 -5.15
C GLY A 142 -3.68 9.75 -4.64
N SER A 143 -4.56 9.40 -3.70
CA SER A 143 -4.67 8.05 -3.14
C SER A 143 -6.08 7.48 -3.27
N PHE A 144 -6.17 6.16 -3.19
CA PHE A 144 -7.42 5.42 -3.27
C PHE A 144 -7.46 4.37 -2.16
N VAL A 145 -8.60 4.28 -1.46
CA VAL A 145 -8.81 3.32 -0.37
C VAL A 145 -9.57 2.11 -0.91
N ILE A 146 -9.07 0.91 -0.62
CA ILE A 146 -9.74 -0.35 -0.94
C ILE A 146 -10.02 -1.11 0.36
N ASP A 147 -11.30 -1.30 0.65
CA ASP A 147 -11.74 -2.24 1.69
C ASP A 147 -11.72 -3.67 1.11
N LEU A 148 -10.75 -4.47 1.57
CA LEU A 148 -10.62 -5.88 1.23
C LEU A 148 -11.10 -6.83 2.34
N SER A 149 -11.67 -6.31 3.42
CA SER A 149 -11.95 -7.07 4.66
C SER A 149 -12.69 -8.39 4.43
N TYR A 150 -13.72 -8.37 3.57
CA TYR A 150 -14.47 -9.57 3.24
C TYR A 150 -13.64 -10.57 2.42
N LEU A 151 -12.87 -10.10 1.42
CA LEU A 151 -11.98 -10.99 0.65
C LEU A 151 -10.87 -11.55 1.54
N ASP A 152 -10.30 -10.74 2.42
CA ASP A 152 -9.26 -11.17 3.37
C ASP A 152 -9.75 -12.31 4.26
N SER A 153 -11.02 -12.30 4.68
CA SER A 153 -11.61 -13.40 5.46
C SER A 153 -11.69 -14.75 4.70
N THR A 154 -11.57 -14.72 3.38
CA THR A 154 -11.68 -15.90 2.50
C THR A 154 -10.35 -16.32 1.86
N LEU A 155 -9.34 -15.45 1.92
CA LEU A 155 -8.02 -15.65 1.31
C LEU A 155 -6.99 -15.96 2.39
N SER A 156 -6.00 -16.77 2.04
CA SER A 156 -4.79 -16.94 2.86
C SER A 156 -3.97 -15.64 2.92
N GLU A 157 -3.18 -15.47 3.97
CA GLU A 157 -2.29 -14.30 4.13
C GLU A 157 -1.36 -14.10 2.92
N SER A 158 -0.86 -15.19 2.32
CA SER A 158 -0.06 -15.14 1.09
C SER A 158 -0.84 -14.57 -0.09
N SER A 159 -2.10 -14.98 -0.26
CA SER A 159 -2.98 -14.48 -1.31
C SER A 159 -3.42 -13.03 -1.07
N GLN A 160 -3.62 -12.65 0.18
CA GLN A 160 -3.91 -11.27 0.60
C GLN A 160 -2.76 -10.32 0.25
N GLN A 161 -1.52 -10.68 0.59
CA GLN A 161 -0.33 -9.89 0.26
C GLN A 161 -0.11 -9.85 -1.26
N PHE A 162 -0.23 -10.99 -1.94
CA PHE A 162 -0.14 -11.06 -3.40
C PHE A 162 -1.14 -10.10 -4.06
N LEU A 163 -2.39 -10.07 -3.60
CA LEU A 163 -3.42 -9.20 -4.15
C LEU A 163 -3.09 -7.71 -3.97
N ARG A 164 -2.63 -7.33 -2.78
CA ARG A 164 -2.20 -5.95 -2.48
C ARG A 164 -1.06 -5.50 -3.39
N ASP A 165 -0.06 -6.36 -3.58
CA ASP A 165 1.06 -6.08 -4.49
C ASP A 165 0.57 -5.84 -5.93
N ARG A 166 -0.42 -6.61 -6.39
CA ARG A 166 -1.02 -6.41 -7.72
C ARG A 166 -1.85 -5.14 -7.84
N PHE A 167 -2.52 -4.71 -6.78
CA PHE A 167 -3.25 -3.44 -6.78
C PHE A 167 -2.31 -2.24 -6.87
N VAL A 168 -1.18 -2.24 -6.15
CA VAL A 168 -0.17 -1.18 -6.24
C VAL A 168 0.28 -0.97 -7.68
N ASP A 169 0.66 -2.04 -8.37
CA ASP A 169 1.11 -1.96 -9.76
C ASP A 169 0.01 -1.53 -10.73
N TYR A 170 -1.23 -1.95 -10.50
CA TYR A 170 -2.34 -1.75 -11.41
C TYR A 170 -2.96 -0.35 -11.32
N LEU A 171 -2.98 0.24 -10.11
CA LEU A 171 -3.71 1.48 -9.84
C LEU A 171 -2.88 2.76 -10.01
N LYS A 172 -1.55 2.69 -9.94
CA LYS A 172 -0.66 3.86 -9.96
C LYS A 172 -0.92 4.87 -11.08
N ASP A 173 -1.32 4.40 -12.27
CA ASP A 173 -1.52 5.24 -13.46
C ASP A 173 -3.00 5.60 -13.71
N LYS A 174 -3.91 5.18 -12.82
CA LYS A 174 -5.36 5.36 -12.92
C LYS A 174 -5.76 6.65 -12.21
N ASP A 175 -6.76 7.36 -12.72
CA ASP A 175 -7.44 8.38 -11.92
C ASP A 175 -8.44 7.74 -10.95
N ALA A 176 -8.98 8.55 -10.02
CA ALA A 176 -9.87 8.08 -8.97
C ALA A 176 -11.15 7.40 -9.50
N TYR A 177 -11.70 7.89 -10.62
CA TYR A 177 -12.90 7.30 -11.21
C TYR A 177 -12.59 5.91 -11.78
N GLN A 178 -11.53 5.80 -12.58
CA GLN A 178 -11.12 4.52 -13.16
C GLN A 178 -10.67 3.52 -12.09
N ALA A 179 -9.96 3.99 -11.06
CA ALA A 179 -9.53 3.16 -9.93
C ALA A 179 -10.75 2.55 -9.22
N ARG A 180 -11.76 3.37 -8.92
CA ARG A 180 -13.00 2.89 -8.30
C ARG A 180 -13.72 1.83 -9.14
N THR A 181 -13.98 2.12 -10.41
CA THR A 181 -14.71 1.19 -11.28
C THR A 181 -13.94 -0.12 -11.48
N ASP A 182 -12.62 -0.05 -11.66
CA ASP A 182 -11.80 -1.25 -11.84
C ASP A 182 -11.75 -2.09 -10.56
N VAL A 183 -11.61 -1.47 -9.38
CA VAL A 183 -11.56 -2.16 -8.08
C VAL A 183 -12.88 -2.87 -7.79
N GLU A 184 -14.03 -2.21 -7.98
CA GLU A 184 -15.36 -2.82 -7.79
C GLU A 184 -15.54 -4.04 -8.70
N LEU A 185 -15.05 -3.98 -9.95
CA LEU A 185 -15.10 -5.11 -10.88
C LEU A 185 -14.14 -6.23 -10.48
N ILE A 186 -12.88 -5.90 -10.16
CA ILE A 186 -11.86 -6.87 -9.71
C ILE A 186 -12.37 -7.61 -8.48
N TYR A 187 -12.91 -6.88 -7.50
CA TYR A 187 -13.50 -7.45 -6.30
C TYR A 187 -14.62 -8.44 -6.65
N SER A 188 -15.55 -8.04 -7.51
CA SER A 188 -16.67 -8.91 -7.94
C SER A 188 -16.19 -10.18 -8.65
N LEU A 189 -15.16 -10.08 -9.47
CA LEU A 189 -14.56 -11.23 -10.16
C LEU A 189 -13.80 -12.15 -9.20
N LEU A 190 -13.10 -11.59 -8.21
CA LEU A 190 -12.43 -12.35 -7.16
C LEU A 190 -13.44 -13.10 -6.29
N MET A 191 -14.58 -12.49 -5.97
CA MET A 191 -15.69 -13.16 -5.28
C MET A 191 -16.18 -14.40 -6.03
N GLY A 192 -16.38 -14.28 -7.35
CA GLY A 192 -16.72 -15.42 -8.20
C GLY A 192 -15.62 -16.48 -8.25
N TYR A 193 -14.35 -16.06 -8.27
CA TYR A 193 -13.19 -16.96 -8.26
C TYR A 193 -13.13 -17.77 -6.97
N VAL A 194 -13.21 -17.11 -5.81
CA VAL A 194 -13.11 -17.76 -4.48
C VAL A 194 -14.29 -18.69 -4.24
N ALA A 195 -15.49 -18.33 -4.69
CA ALA A 195 -16.66 -19.21 -4.61
C ALA A 195 -16.47 -20.52 -5.42
N LYS A 196 -15.78 -20.43 -6.57
CA LYS A 196 -15.57 -21.57 -7.47
C LYS A 196 -14.36 -22.43 -7.08
N TRP A 197 -13.30 -21.80 -6.58
CA TRP A 197 -12.07 -22.47 -6.12
C TRP A 197 -11.75 -22.04 -4.67
N PRO A 198 -12.53 -22.53 -3.69
CA PRO A 198 -12.31 -22.17 -2.30
C PRO A 198 -10.91 -22.61 -1.83
N ALA A 199 -10.28 -21.75 -1.02
CA ALA A 199 -8.94 -21.97 -0.44
C ALA A 199 -7.80 -22.15 -1.45
N ARG A 200 -8.02 -21.86 -2.74
CA ARG A 200 -6.95 -21.87 -3.74
C ARG A 200 -6.11 -20.60 -3.63
N GLU A 201 -4.79 -20.75 -3.59
CA GLU A 201 -3.85 -19.63 -3.65
C GLU A 201 -4.03 -18.82 -4.95
N LEU A 202 -4.13 -17.49 -4.83
CA LEU A 202 -4.23 -16.58 -5.99
C LEU A 202 -2.98 -16.58 -6.86
N SER A 203 -1.82 -16.87 -6.26
CA SER A 203 -0.55 -17.03 -6.97
C SER A 203 -0.49 -18.31 -7.81
N ALA A 204 -1.36 -19.28 -7.55
CA ALA A 204 -1.44 -20.54 -8.29
C ALA A 204 -2.33 -20.40 -9.53
N THR A 205 -1.74 -19.87 -10.61
CA THR A 205 -2.38 -19.60 -11.91
C THR A 205 -3.35 -20.70 -12.32
N LEU A 206 -4.57 -20.31 -12.70
CA LEU A 206 -5.54 -21.24 -13.30
C LEU A 206 -4.96 -21.88 -14.56
N SER A 207 -5.26 -23.15 -14.80
CA SER A 207 -4.96 -23.77 -16.09
C SER A 207 -5.68 -23.03 -17.23
N LYS A 208 -5.19 -23.19 -18.47
CA LYS A 208 -5.86 -22.62 -19.65
C LYS A 208 -7.32 -23.06 -19.76
N LYS A 209 -7.63 -24.32 -19.41
CA LYS A 209 -8.99 -24.85 -19.44
C LYS A 209 -9.88 -24.18 -18.40
N GLU A 210 -9.42 -24.11 -17.15
CA GLU A 210 -10.15 -23.42 -16.07
C GLU A 210 -10.38 -21.95 -16.39
N THR A 211 -9.35 -21.27 -16.92
CA THR A 211 -9.44 -19.88 -17.34
C THR A 211 -10.51 -19.69 -18.41
N VAL A 212 -10.52 -20.50 -19.48
CA VAL A 212 -11.52 -20.38 -20.55
C VAL A 212 -12.94 -20.57 -20.00
N ILE A 213 -13.16 -21.58 -19.17
CA ILE A 213 -14.47 -21.85 -18.55
C ILE A 213 -14.91 -20.65 -17.71
N PHE A 214 -14.02 -20.09 -16.88
CA PHE A 214 -14.37 -18.94 -16.05
C PHE A 214 -14.68 -17.70 -16.88
N LEU A 215 -13.94 -17.46 -17.96
CA LEU A 215 -14.20 -16.35 -18.86
C LEU A 215 -15.54 -16.47 -19.56
N GLU A 216 -15.99 -17.68 -19.90
CA GLU A 216 -17.32 -17.91 -20.46
C GLU A 216 -18.42 -17.59 -19.43
N GLU A 217 -18.23 -17.98 -18.17
CA GLU A 217 -19.14 -17.63 -17.08
C GLU A 217 -19.19 -16.12 -16.83
N ILE A 218 -18.04 -15.44 -16.78
CA ILE A 218 -17.96 -13.99 -16.66
C ILE A 218 -18.72 -13.32 -17.80
N LYS A 219 -18.52 -13.76 -19.05
CA LYS A 219 -19.19 -13.20 -20.23
C LYS A 219 -20.69 -13.41 -20.18
N ALA A 220 -21.14 -14.59 -19.76
CA ALA A 220 -22.57 -14.90 -19.64
C ALA A 220 -23.23 -14.06 -18.54
N GLU A 221 -22.59 -13.96 -17.38
CA GLU A 221 -23.09 -13.18 -16.25
C GLU A 221 -23.11 -11.68 -16.53
N THR A 222 -22.05 -11.17 -17.19
CA THR A 222 -21.98 -9.77 -17.63
C THR A 222 -23.15 -9.43 -18.55
N ASP A 223 -23.41 -10.25 -19.57
CA ASP A 223 -24.53 -10.03 -20.50
C ASP A 223 -25.87 -10.10 -19.76
N ARG A 224 -26.03 -11.11 -18.90
CA ARG A 224 -27.23 -11.31 -18.10
C ARG A 224 -27.57 -10.07 -17.27
N GLN A 225 -26.59 -9.51 -16.55
CA GLN A 225 -26.79 -8.31 -15.74
C GLN A 225 -27.16 -7.09 -16.58
N MET A 226 -26.53 -6.90 -17.75
CA MET A 226 -26.84 -5.79 -18.66
C MET A 226 -28.28 -5.89 -19.20
N PHE A 227 -28.72 -7.09 -19.60
CA PHE A 227 -30.10 -7.29 -20.05
C PHE A 227 -31.12 -7.07 -18.94
N PHE A 228 -30.83 -7.53 -17.71
CA PHE A 228 -31.70 -7.27 -16.56
C PHE A 228 -31.79 -5.78 -16.21
N ALA A 229 -30.73 -5.02 -16.48
CA ALA A 229 -30.74 -3.56 -16.34
C ALA A 229 -31.46 -2.83 -17.50
N GLY A 230 -32.00 -3.56 -18.49
CA GLY A 230 -32.70 -2.98 -19.63
C GLY A 230 -31.80 -2.38 -20.71
N LEU A 231 -30.50 -2.71 -20.71
CA LEU A 231 -29.53 -2.17 -21.65
C LEU A 231 -29.54 -2.95 -22.98
N THR A 232 -29.15 -2.25 -24.05
CA THR A 232 -29.11 -2.81 -25.41
C THR A 232 -27.95 -3.78 -25.60
N HIS A 233 -28.04 -4.61 -26.65
CA HIS A 233 -26.95 -5.49 -27.06
C HIS A 233 -25.63 -4.73 -27.36
N ALA A 234 -25.72 -3.51 -27.89
CA ALA A 234 -24.54 -2.70 -28.18
C ALA A 234 -23.85 -2.24 -26.89
N GLU A 235 -24.62 -1.78 -25.91
CA GLU A 235 -24.11 -1.39 -24.58
C GLU A 235 -23.54 -2.59 -23.82
N ALA A 236 -24.22 -3.75 -23.87
CA ALA A 236 -23.70 -5.00 -23.31
C ALA A 236 -22.35 -5.39 -23.93
N LYS A 237 -22.19 -5.19 -25.24
CA LYS A 237 -20.92 -5.45 -25.95
C LYS A 237 -19.81 -4.50 -25.51
N GLU A 238 -20.08 -3.21 -25.34
CA GLU A 238 -19.09 -2.25 -24.83
C GLU A 238 -18.71 -2.56 -23.38
N ASN A 239 -19.69 -2.86 -22.52
CA ASN A 239 -19.41 -3.29 -21.15
C ASN A 239 -18.55 -4.56 -21.11
N ARG A 240 -18.85 -5.54 -21.97
CA ARG A 240 -18.03 -6.75 -22.08
C ARG A 240 -16.60 -6.43 -22.48
N LYS A 241 -16.37 -5.51 -23.43
CA LYS A 241 -14.99 -5.08 -23.77
C LYS A 241 -14.28 -4.49 -22.57
N PHE A 242 -14.97 -3.66 -21.78
CA PHE A 242 -14.43 -3.09 -20.55
C PHE A 242 -14.06 -4.20 -19.55
N VAL A 243 -14.96 -5.14 -19.27
CA VAL A 243 -14.71 -6.27 -18.36
C VAL A 243 -13.52 -7.10 -18.82
N MET A 244 -13.48 -7.46 -20.10
CA MET A 244 -12.37 -8.23 -20.66
C MET A 244 -11.04 -7.45 -20.64
N ASN A 245 -11.09 -6.11 -20.74
CA ASN A 245 -9.92 -5.27 -20.60
C ASN A 245 -9.34 -5.34 -19.18
N VAL A 246 -10.17 -5.26 -18.14
CA VAL A 246 -9.73 -5.43 -16.75
C VAL A 246 -9.21 -6.85 -16.50
N VAL A 247 -9.88 -7.88 -17.03
CA VAL A 247 -9.42 -9.27 -16.94
C VAL A 247 -8.02 -9.43 -17.54
N ARG A 248 -7.77 -8.85 -18.71
CA ARG A 248 -6.46 -8.93 -19.36
C ARG A 248 -5.38 -8.21 -18.57
N HIS A 249 -5.65 -6.98 -18.12
CA HIS A 249 -4.62 -6.12 -17.56
C HIS A 249 -4.38 -6.34 -16.06
N PHE A 250 -5.37 -6.85 -15.33
CA PHE A 250 -5.23 -7.26 -13.94
C PHE A 250 -5.00 -8.77 -13.85
N PHE A 251 -6.02 -9.59 -14.07
CA PHE A 251 -5.97 -11.02 -13.72
C PHE A 251 -4.93 -11.83 -14.52
N MET A 252 -4.82 -11.60 -15.83
CA MET A 252 -3.82 -12.33 -16.65
C MET A 252 -2.41 -11.81 -16.43
N ARG A 253 -2.24 -10.49 -16.33
CA ARG A 253 -0.92 -9.88 -16.08
C ARG A 253 -0.38 -10.23 -14.69
N SER A 254 -1.28 -10.32 -13.70
CA SER A 254 -0.96 -10.78 -12.35
C SER A 254 -0.65 -12.27 -12.28
N GLY A 255 -1.01 -13.05 -13.31
CA GLY A 255 -0.83 -14.50 -13.31
C GLY A 255 -1.88 -15.26 -12.50
N ILE A 256 -3.02 -14.65 -12.19
CA ILE A 256 -4.16 -15.35 -11.56
C ILE A 256 -4.83 -16.24 -12.61
N PHE A 257 -5.02 -15.71 -13.82
CA PHE A 257 -5.55 -16.43 -14.97
C PHE A 257 -4.44 -16.75 -15.97
N ALA A 258 -4.52 -17.89 -16.65
CA ALA A 258 -3.62 -18.18 -17.76
C ALA A 258 -3.83 -17.19 -18.91
N THR A 259 -2.75 -16.79 -19.57
CA THR A 259 -2.85 -16.04 -20.82
C THR A 259 -3.53 -16.90 -21.90
N VAL A 260 -4.62 -16.38 -22.47
CA VAL A 260 -5.33 -17.00 -23.60
C VAL A 260 -5.44 -16.00 -24.75
N SER A 261 -5.14 -16.46 -25.97
CA SER A 261 -4.95 -15.60 -27.16
C SER A 261 -6.22 -14.92 -27.68
N LYS A 262 -7.37 -15.16 -27.05
CA LYS A 262 -8.70 -14.63 -27.44
C LYS A 262 -9.45 -14.14 -26.19
N VAL A 263 -9.01 -13.00 -25.68
CA VAL A 263 -9.76 -12.18 -24.71
C VAL A 263 -10.33 -10.99 -25.43
#